data_AF-A0AAP5HG02-F1
#
_entry.id   AF-A0AAP5HG02-F1
#
_cell.length_a   1.000
_cell.length_b   1.000
_cell.length_c   1.000
_cell.angle_alpha   90.00
_cell.angle_beta   90.00
_cell.angle_gamma   90.00
#
_symmetry.space_group_name_H-M   'P 1'
#
loop_
_entity.id
_entity.type
_entity.pdbx_description
1 polymer ?
#
loop_
_entity_poly.entity_id
_entity_poly.type
_entity_poly.pdbx_seq_one_letter_code
_entity_poly.pdbx_strand_id
1 'polypeptide(L)'
;MAALAYRYTPDLFDEAPVAREMPLRSTAALNERRFTAWRGRSGRRYVASVFSVDDTHALSFTDAVLLAISADRRVIAARDSGPFGIEAALGRWQRAVMAAGACEIHVHLLAEDGMSRRAALLDLMPEASPEG
;
A
#
# COMPACT_ATOMS: atom_id res chain seq x y z
N MET A 1 -36.13 -22.90 -21.13
CA MET A 1 -35.35 -21.96 -20.30
C MET A 1 -34.35 -22.76 -19.49
N ALA A 2 -33.08 -22.78 -19.92
CA ALA A 2 -32.02 -23.54 -19.25
C ALA A 2 -31.43 -22.70 -18.10
N ALA A 3 -31.55 -23.20 -16.87
CA ALA A 3 -30.91 -22.62 -15.70
C ALA A 3 -29.43 -23.03 -15.71
N LEU A 4 -28.53 -22.06 -15.89
CA LEU A 4 -27.09 -22.27 -15.78
C LEU A 4 -26.74 -22.38 -14.29
N ALA A 5 -26.53 -23.59 -13.80
CA ALA A 5 -26.06 -23.84 -12.46
C ALA A 5 -24.61 -23.31 -12.33
N TYR A 6 -24.45 -22.15 -11.70
CA TYR A 6 -23.14 -21.64 -11.29
C TYR A 6 -22.61 -22.56 -10.20
N ARG A 7 -21.71 -23.48 -10.56
CA ARG A 7 -20.95 -24.27 -9.59
C ARG A 7 -19.96 -23.31 -8.90
N TYR A 8 -20.41 -22.69 -7.81
CA TYR A 8 -19.51 -22.11 -6.83
C TYR A 8 -18.71 -23.27 -6.23
N THR A 9 -17.44 -23.35 -6.62
CA THR A 9 -16.47 -24.20 -5.95
C THR A 9 -15.76 -23.24 -5.00
N PRO A 10 -16.05 -23.26 -3.69
CA PRO A 10 -15.20 -22.55 -2.76
C PRO A 10 -13.87 -23.29 -2.78
N ASP A 11 -12.84 -22.67 -3.36
CA ASP A 11 -11.48 -23.11 -3.11
C ASP A 11 -11.26 -22.98 -1.61
N LEU A 12 -11.19 -24.13 -0.93
CA LEU A 12 -11.14 -24.28 0.52
C LEU A 12 -9.87 -23.69 1.16
N PHE A 13 -9.03 -23.00 0.38
CA PHE A 13 -7.76 -22.41 0.74
C PHE A 13 -7.53 -21.06 0.03
N ASP A 14 -8.59 -20.33 -0.31
CA ASP A 14 -8.46 -18.98 -0.86
C ASP A 14 -7.87 -18.08 0.24
N GLU A 15 -6.54 -17.95 0.24
CA GLU A 15 -5.81 -17.05 1.13
C GLU A 15 -6.45 -15.66 0.98
N ALA A 16 -6.83 -15.03 2.10
CA ALA A 16 -7.53 -13.76 2.08
C ALA A 16 -6.76 -12.80 1.15
N PRO A 17 -7.44 -12.16 0.18
CA PRO A 17 -6.75 -11.45 -0.89
C PRO A 17 -5.85 -10.38 -0.27
N VAL A 18 -4.53 -10.54 -0.38
CA VAL A 18 -3.56 -9.60 0.18
C VAL A 18 -3.29 -8.47 -0.82
N ALA A 19 -3.05 -7.27 -0.30
CA ALA A 19 -2.61 -6.15 -1.12
C ALA A 19 -1.29 -6.50 -1.84
N ARG A 20 -1.29 -6.37 -3.17
CA ARG A 20 -0.13 -6.74 -3.99
C ARG A 20 0.28 -5.64 -4.93
N GLU A 21 1.58 -5.55 -5.18
CA GLU A 21 2.10 -4.59 -6.13
C GLU A 21 1.79 -5.01 -7.59
N MET A 22 1.46 -4.01 -8.41
CA MET A 22 1.11 -4.11 -9.82
C MET A 22 1.80 -2.98 -10.60
N PRO A 23 3.05 -3.19 -11.07
CA PRO A 23 3.81 -2.16 -11.78
C PRO A 23 3.05 -1.56 -12.97
N LEU A 24 3.26 -0.26 -13.23
CA LEU A 24 2.65 0.43 -14.36
C LEU A 24 3.37 0.05 -15.66
N ARG A 25 2.68 -0.60 -16.59
CA ARG A 25 3.28 -1.03 -17.88
C ARG A 25 3.89 0.15 -18.66
N SER A 26 3.25 1.31 -18.63
CA SER A 26 3.74 2.52 -19.30
C SER A 26 5.04 3.08 -18.73
N THR A 27 5.46 2.62 -17.54
CA THR A 27 6.73 3.02 -16.90
C THR A 27 7.84 1.98 -17.07
N ALA A 28 7.59 0.86 -17.75
CA ALA A 28 8.56 -0.24 -17.89
C ALA A 28 9.85 0.15 -18.63
N ALA A 29 9.81 1.19 -19.47
CA ALA A 29 10.96 1.71 -20.20
C ALA A 29 11.70 2.85 -19.45
N LEU A 30 11.22 3.25 -18.27
CA LEU A 30 11.88 4.28 -17.46
C LEU A 30 12.98 3.63 -16.62
N ASN A 31 14.16 4.24 -16.62
CA ASN A 31 15.31 3.77 -15.84
C ASN A 31 15.08 3.85 -14.32
N GLU A 32 14.18 4.73 -13.88
CA GLU A 32 13.85 4.94 -12.47
C GLU A 32 12.39 4.61 -12.20
N ARG A 33 12.18 3.76 -11.21
CA ARG A 33 10.85 3.31 -10.79
C ARG A 33 10.20 4.36 -9.89
N ARG A 34 9.77 5.48 -10.49
CA ARG A 34 9.17 6.61 -9.76
C ARG A 34 7.72 6.36 -9.33
N PHE A 35 7.02 5.48 -10.04
CA PHE A 35 5.62 5.17 -9.79
C PHE A 35 5.37 3.67 -9.82
N THR A 36 4.41 3.24 -9.02
CA THR A 36 3.89 1.88 -9.01
C THR A 36 2.37 1.93 -8.82
N ALA A 37 1.72 0.76 -8.88
CA ALA A 37 0.36 0.64 -8.38
C ALA A 37 0.25 -0.55 -7.45
N TRP A 38 -0.76 -0.52 -6.59
CA TRP A 38 -1.15 -1.59 -5.71
C TRP A 38 -2.56 -2.01 -6.05
N ARG A 39 -2.83 -3.30 -5.93
CA ARG A 39 -4.18 -3.82 -5.90
C ARG A 39 -4.48 -4.22 -4.47
N GLY A 40 -5.38 -3.50 -3.83
CA GLY A 40 -5.82 -3.80 -2.47
C GLY A 40 -6.70 -5.05 -2.42
N ARG A 41 -7.09 -5.44 -1.21
CA ARG A 41 -7.87 -6.67 -0.93
C ARG A 41 -9.24 -6.67 -1.62
N SER A 42 -9.85 -5.49 -1.73
CA SER A 42 -11.08 -5.23 -2.46
C SER A 42 -10.94 -5.38 -3.97
N GLY A 43 -9.71 -5.51 -4.48
CA GLY A 43 -9.40 -5.52 -5.90
C GLY A 43 -9.29 -4.13 -6.54
N ARG A 44 -9.50 -3.05 -5.78
CA ARG A 44 -9.28 -1.67 -6.24
C ARG A 44 -7.79 -1.40 -6.50
N ARG A 45 -7.53 -0.49 -7.43
CA ARG A 45 -6.17 -0.09 -7.82
C ARG A 45 -5.80 1.26 -7.23
N TYR A 46 -4.62 1.34 -6.64
CA TYR A 46 -4.06 2.53 -5.98
C TYR A 46 -2.71 2.86 -6.60
N VAL A 47 -2.56 4.02 -7.24
CA VAL A 47 -1.27 4.46 -7.78
C VAL A 47 -0.46 5.14 -6.68
N ALA A 48 0.84 4.86 -6.62
CA ALA A 48 1.72 5.43 -5.62
C ALA A 48 3.05 5.90 -6.24
N SER A 49 3.58 7.00 -5.72
CA SER A 49 4.96 7.42 -5.93
C SER A 49 5.89 6.57 -5.09
N VAL A 50 7.10 6.30 -5.56
CA VAL A 50 8.09 5.45 -4.88
C VAL A 50 9.25 6.32 -4.39
N PHE A 51 9.58 6.19 -3.12
CA PHE A 51 10.72 6.83 -2.48
C PHE A 51 11.58 5.79 -1.75
N SER A 52 12.88 6.04 -1.66
CA SER A 52 13.74 5.28 -0.75
C SER A 52 13.26 5.47 0.69
N VAL A 53 13.43 4.46 1.54
CA VAL A 53 12.96 4.52 2.94
C VAL A 53 13.63 5.64 3.74
N ASP A 54 14.84 6.06 3.36
CA ASP A 54 15.60 7.14 3.99
C ASP A 54 15.30 8.53 3.40
N ASP A 55 14.52 8.61 2.33
CA ASP A 55 14.12 9.87 1.71
C ASP A 55 13.04 10.56 2.55
N THR A 56 13.45 11.61 3.27
CA THR A 56 12.56 12.40 4.11
C THR A 56 11.47 13.12 3.31
N HIS A 57 11.63 13.33 2.00
CA HIS A 57 10.60 13.94 1.17
C HIS A 57 9.31 13.11 1.15
N ALA A 58 9.40 11.78 1.28
CA ALA A 58 8.24 10.90 1.39
C ALA A 58 7.32 11.25 2.58
N LEU A 59 7.85 11.89 3.62
CA LEU A 59 7.09 12.29 4.82
C LEU A 59 6.49 13.70 4.72
N SER A 60 6.84 14.46 3.69
CA SER A 60 6.38 15.85 3.52
C SER A 60 4.95 15.97 2.97
N PHE A 61 4.37 14.86 2.50
CA PHE A 61 3.03 14.83 1.94
C PHE A 61 1.96 14.74 3.02
N THR A 62 1.06 15.73 3.06
CA THR A 62 -0.15 15.71 3.91
C THR A 62 -1.28 14.96 3.23
N ASP A 63 -2.24 14.47 4.01
CA ASP A 63 -3.44 13.79 3.50
C ASP A 63 -3.14 12.60 2.57
N ALA A 64 -2.04 11.89 2.83
CA ALA A 64 -1.53 10.79 2.02
C ALA A 64 -1.65 9.45 2.75
N VAL A 65 -1.75 8.36 1.98
CA VAL A 65 -1.46 7.01 2.51
C VAL A 65 0.00 6.70 2.25
N LEU A 66 0.74 6.41 3.32
CA LEU A 66 2.12 5.97 3.28
C LEU A 66 2.18 4.46 3.49
N LEU A 67 2.84 3.75 2.58
CA LEU A 67 3.09 2.31 2.68
C LEU A 67 4.59 2.09 2.83
N ALA A 68 5.01 1.43 3.89
CA ALA A 68 6.38 0.94 4.05
C ALA A 68 6.50 -0.42 3.37
N ILE A 69 7.54 -0.58 2.55
CA ILE A 69 7.68 -1.71 1.63
C ILE A 69 9.00 -2.43 1.87
N SER A 70 8.93 -3.74 1.98
CA SER A 70 10.09 -4.63 2.09
C SER A 70 10.72 -4.93 0.74
N ALA A 71 11.92 -5.52 0.76
CA ALA A 71 12.64 -5.90 -0.47
C ALA A 71 11.88 -6.94 -1.33
N ASP A 72 11.06 -7.79 -0.71
CA ASP A 72 10.17 -8.76 -1.38
C ASP A 72 8.83 -8.14 -1.84
N ARG A 73 8.74 -6.80 -1.87
CA ARG A 73 7.59 -6.04 -2.41
C ARG A 73 6.29 -6.29 -1.66
N ARG A 74 6.36 -6.43 -0.33
CA ARG A 74 5.20 -6.53 0.56
C ARG A 74 5.02 -5.26 1.38
N VAL A 75 3.77 -4.93 1.69
CA VAL A 75 3.47 -3.87 2.66
C VAL A 75 3.72 -4.42 4.06
N ILE A 76 4.64 -3.80 4.80
CA ILE A 76 4.96 -4.17 6.19
C ILE A 76 4.25 -3.26 7.19
N ALA A 77 3.99 -2.01 6.79
CA ALA A 77 3.15 -1.10 7.55
C ALA A 77 2.50 -0.09 6.60
N ALA A 78 1.32 0.38 6.96
CA ALA A 78 0.68 1.49 6.28
C ALA A 78 0.15 2.49 7.31
N ARG A 79 0.13 3.78 6.95
CA ARG A 79 -0.47 4.82 7.77
C ARG A 79 -1.02 5.97 6.94
N ASP A 80 -1.94 6.71 7.55
CA ASP A 80 -2.30 8.06 7.13
C ASP A 80 -1.21 9.05 7.61
N SER A 81 -0.81 9.99 6.75
CA SER A 81 0.09 11.09 7.12
C SER A 81 -0.62 12.19 7.92
N GLY A 82 -1.94 12.27 7.82
CA GLY A 82 -2.79 13.23 8.51
C GLY A 82 -2.81 14.63 7.85
N PRO A 83 -3.74 15.50 8.28
CA PRO A 83 -3.91 16.85 7.74
C PRO A 83 -2.81 17.82 8.19
N PHE A 84 -2.12 17.49 9.29
CA PHE A 84 -0.97 18.21 9.80
C PHE A 84 0.13 17.19 9.98
N GLY A 85 1.08 17.14 9.06
CA GLY A 85 2.20 16.19 9.10
C GLY A 85 3.01 16.42 10.38
N ILE A 86 2.64 15.76 11.47
CA ILE A 86 3.37 15.82 12.73
C ILE A 86 4.71 15.15 12.47
N GLU A 87 5.68 15.95 12.05
CA GLU A 87 6.97 15.53 11.50
C GLU A 87 7.68 14.55 12.45
N ALA A 88 7.60 14.81 13.76
CA ALA A 88 8.13 13.92 14.79
C ALA A 88 7.46 12.53 14.82
N ALA A 89 6.14 12.45 14.58
CA ALA A 89 5.42 11.18 14.53
C ALA A 89 5.70 10.40 13.24
N LEU A 90 5.88 11.10 12.12
CA LEU A 90 6.25 10.47 10.84
C LEU A 90 7.69 9.98 10.86
N GLY A 91 8.63 10.76 11.39
CA GLY A 91 10.02 10.35 11.56
C GLY A 91 10.20 9.19 12.55
N ARG A 92 9.39 9.11 13.62
CA ARG A 92 9.37 7.92 14.50
C ARG A 92 8.88 6.68 13.76
N TRP A 93 7.83 6.81 12.97
CA TRP A 93 7.29 5.70 12.18
C TRP A 93 8.28 5.24 11.11
N GLN A 94 8.94 6.16 10.39
CA GLN A 94 9.99 5.85 9.41
C GLN A 94 11.10 5.01 10.05
N ARG A 95 11.64 5.44 11.19
CA ARG A 95 12.66 4.66 11.92
C ARG A 95 12.18 3.27 12.33
N ALA A 96 10.93 3.16 12.78
CA ALA A 96 10.36 1.88 13.16
C ALA A 96 10.21 0.93 11.96
N VAL A 97 9.75 1.41 10.80
CA VAL A 97 9.60 0.56 9.61
C VAL A 97 10.95 0.22 8.97
N MET A 98 11.93 1.12 9.02
CA MET A 98 13.32 0.81 8.63
C MET A 98 13.88 -0.33 9.48
N ALA A 99 13.70 -0.27 10.80
CA ALA A 99 14.11 -1.35 11.70
C ALA A 99 13.36 -2.67 11.44
N ALA A 100 12.14 -2.60 10.91
CA ALA A 100 11.35 -3.76 10.48
C ALA A 100 11.70 -4.27 9.07
N GLY A 101 12.69 -3.69 8.39
CA GLY A 101 13.17 -4.14 7.08
C GLY A 101 12.57 -3.44 5.86
N ALA A 102 11.94 -2.26 6.04
CA ALA A 102 11.51 -1.44 4.92
C ALA A 102 12.70 -0.89 4.13
N CYS A 103 12.62 -0.98 2.80
CA CYS A 103 13.57 -0.40 1.86
C CYS A 103 12.98 0.76 1.05
N GLU A 104 11.65 0.82 0.91
CA GLU A 104 10.95 1.88 0.18
C GLU A 104 9.74 2.40 0.97
N ILE A 105 9.35 3.65 0.70
CA ILE A 105 8.07 4.23 1.10
C ILE A 105 7.28 4.56 -0.17
N HIS A 106 6.11 3.96 -0.31
CA HIS A 106 5.17 4.29 -1.38
C HIS A 106 4.11 5.28 -0.88
N VAL A 107 3.90 6.36 -1.62
CA VAL A 107 2.99 7.45 -1.25
C VAL A 107 1.80 7.49 -2.21
N HIS A 108 0.60 7.27 -1.71
CA HIS A 108 -0.65 7.40 -2.45
C HIS A 108 -1.36 8.70 -2.10
N LEU A 109 -1.47 9.61 -3.08
CA LEU A 109 -2.05 10.96 -2.95
C LEU A 109 -3.42 11.13 -3.60
N LEU A 110 -3.95 10.09 -4.25
CA LEU A 110 -5.14 10.21 -5.11
C LEU A 110 -6.46 9.93 -4.39
N ALA A 111 -6.47 9.93 -3.05
CA ALA A 111 -7.69 9.86 -2.29
C ALA A 111 -8.35 11.24 -2.22
N GLU A 112 -9.60 11.34 -2.68
CA GLU A 112 -10.31 12.62 -2.81
C GLU A 112 -10.64 13.26 -1.45
N ASP A 113 -10.86 12.45 -0.42
CA ASP A 113 -11.22 12.88 0.92
C ASP A 113 -10.69 11.92 2.01
N GLY A 114 -10.89 12.29 3.27
CA GLY A 114 -10.47 11.47 4.41
C GLY A 114 -11.13 10.08 4.47
N MET A 115 -12.35 9.94 3.95
CA MET A 115 -13.06 8.66 3.91
C MET A 115 -12.45 7.72 2.87
N SER A 116 -12.17 8.23 1.67
CA SER A 116 -11.48 7.53 0.59
C SER A 116 -10.07 7.13 1.01
N ARG A 117 -9.38 8.00 1.76
CA ARG A 117 -8.06 7.71 2.33
C ARG A 117 -8.12 6.61 3.37
N ARG A 118 -9.09 6.66 4.28
CA ARG A 118 -9.30 5.60 5.27
C ARG A 118 -9.64 4.27 4.59
N ALA A 119 -10.47 4.28 3.55
CA ALA A 119 -10.80 3.09 2.77
C ALA A 119 -9.56 2.53 2.06
N ALA A 120 -8.74 3.37 1.44
CA ALA A 120 -7.46 2.96 0.83
C ALA A 120 -6.50 2.36 1.86
N LEU A 121 -6.36 3.00 3.02
CA LEU A 121 -5.53 2.50 4.11
C LEU A 121 -5.98 1.11 4.56
N LEU A 122 -7.27 0.93 4.86
CA LEU A 122 -7.82 -0.37 5.26
C LEU A 122 -7.65 -1.42 4.16
N ASP A 123 -7.73 -1.05 2.89
CA ASP A 123 -7.60 -1.98 1.78
C ASP A 123 -6.15 -2.38 1.46
N LEU A 124 -5.18 -1.59 1.91
CA LEU A 124 -3.75 -1.78 1.65
C LEU A 124 -2.95 -2.24 2.89
N MET A 125 -3.50 -2.08 4.08
CA MET A 125 -2.86 -2.51 5.32
C MET A 125 -2.61 -4.03 5.29
N PRO A 126 -1.41 -4.48 5.72
CA PRO A 126 -1.16 -5.89 5.90
C PRO A 126 -2.12 -6.46 6.95
N GLU A 127 -2.47 -7.73 6.81
CA GLU A 127 -3.13 -8.45 7.87
C GLU A 127 -2.17 -8.59 9.04
N ALA A 128 -2.67 -8.39 10.26
CA ALA A 128 -1.92 -8.77 11.42
C ALA A 128 -1.75 -10.30 11.33
N SER A 129 -0.54 -10.77 11.02
CA SER A 129 -0.23 -12.18 11.15
C SER A 129 -0.57 -12.57 12.60
N PRO A 130 -1.34 -13.65 12.84
CA PRO A 130 -1.69 -14.07 14.21
C PRO A 130 -0.50 -14.61 15.02
N GLU A 131 0.73 -14.42 14.54
CA GLU A 131 1.95 -14.91 15.18
C GLU A 131 2.92 -13.73 15.37
N GLY A 132 2.98 -13.26 16.62
CA GLY A 132 3.82 -12.17 17.11
C GLY A 132 3.43 -11.77 18.52
#